data_AF-G2G281-F1
#
_entry.id   AF-G2G281-F1
#
_cell.length_a   1.000
_cell.length_b   1.000
_cell.length_c   1.000
_cell.angle_alpha   90.00
_cell.angle_beta   90.00
_cell.angle_gamma   90.00
#
_symmetry.space_group_name_H-M   'P 1'
#
loop_
_entity.id
_entity.type
_entity.pdbx_description
1 polymer ?
#
loop_
_entity_poly.entity_id
_entity_poly.type
_entity_poly.pdbx_seq_one_letter_code
_entity_poly.pdbx_strand_id
1 'polypeptide(L)'
;MDADKFLDTLIKATKEETLHWVKVPDRMQERISDVTAGIVGAYFIDRDQSKVVVYQYKYVDTDEGTEGVSIHISFTDADFRVKYELNGSDFGPNKEAALFRLYKLIQRKANNIDKVMEEFINDFSDKPPF
;
A
#
# COMPACT_ATOMS: atom_id res chain seq x y z
N MET A 1 17.34 5.70 11.39
CA MET A 1 16.65 6.22 10.19
C MET A 1 15.39 6.90 10.67
N ASP A 2 15.03 8.04 10.09
CA ASP A 2 13.79 8.75 10.44
C ASP A 2 12.63 8.15 9.64
N ALA A 3 11.75 7.39 10.32
CA ALA A 3 10.62 6.69 9.71
C ALA A 3 9.63 7.67 9.06
N ASP A 4 9.42 8.84 9.69
CA ASP A 4 8.52 9.87 9.17
C ASP A 4 9.05 10.45 7.86
N LYS A 5 10.35 10.77 7.83
CA LYS A 5 11.02 11.24 6.61
C LYS A 5 10.94 10.18 5.50
N PHE A 6 11.07 8.90 5.84
CA PHE A 6 10.96 7.81 4.88
C PHE A 6 9.55 7.72 4.29
N LEU A 7 8.51 7.74 5.13
CA LEU A 7 7.10 7.73 4.70
C LEU A 7 6.78 8.93 3.79
N ASP A 8 7.19 10.14 4.19
CA ASP A 8 6.97 11.35 3.40
C ASP A 8 7.66 11.28 2.03
N THR A 9 8.87 10.69 1.99
CA THR A 9 9.62 10.46 0.75
C THR A 9 8.90 9.47 -0.16
N LEU A 10 8.38 8.35 0.37
CA LEU A 10 7.61 7.38 -0.41
C LEU A 10 6.33 8.01 -0.99
N ILE A 11 5.61 8.81 -0.20
CA ILE A 11 4.41 9.52 -0.65
C ILE A 11 4.75 10.46 -1.80
N LYS A 12 5.79 11.29 -1.64
CA LYS A 12 6.23 12.23 -2.68
C LYS A 12 6.62 11.48 -3.95
N ALA A 13 7.49 10.49 -3.83
CA ALA A 13 8.01 9.72 -4.96
C ALA A 13 6.90 8.97 -5.71
N THR A 14 5.88 8.47 -5.01
CA THR A 14 4.70 7.83 -5.62
C THR A 14 3.80 8.85 -6.34
N LYS A 15 3.61 10.06 -5.79
CA LYS A 15 2.84 11.11 -6.46
C LYS A 15 3.51 11.60 -7.74
N GLU A 16 4.83 11.69 -7.71
CA GLU A 16 5.67 12.11 -8.84
C GLU A 16 5.92 10.98 -9.85
N GLU A 17 5.31 9.80 -9.64
CA GLU A 17 5.43 8.62 -10.53
C GLU A 17 6.87 8.13 -10.73
N THR A 18 7.76 8.46 -9.79
CA THR A 18 9.15 7.97 -9.78
C THR A 18 9.27 6.55 -9.21
N LEU A 19 8.18 6.02 -8.67
CA LEU A 19 8.05 4.67 -8.14
C LEU A 19 6.99 3.89 -8.93
N HIS A 20 7.41 2.77 -9.53
CA HIS A 20 6.52 1.86 -10.24
C HIS A 20 6.09 0.73 -9.32
N TRP A 21 4.95 0.92 -8.67
CA TRP A 21 4.36 -0.08 -7.78
C TRP A 21 3.73 -1.22 -8.57
N VAL A 22 4.05 -2.45 -8.18
CA VAL A 22 3.50 -3.67 -8.78
C VAL A 22 2.73 -4.43 -7.71
N LYS A 23 1.57 -4.99 -8.06
CA LYS A 23 0.82 -5.86 -7.14
C LYS A 23 1.67 -7.08 -6.80
N VAL A 24 1.79 -7.41 -5.52
CA VAL A 24 2.42 -8.67 -5.09
C VAL A 24 1.56 -9.83 -5.61
N PRO A 25 2.16 -10.84 -6.27
CA PRO A 25 1.42 -12.02 -6.69
C PRO A 25 0.78 -12.72 -5.48
N ASP A 26 -0.48 -13.14 -5.60
CA ASP A 26 -1.23 -13.69 -4.46
C ASP A 26 -0.50 -14.88 -3.80
N ARG A 27 0.15 -15.75 -4.59
CA ARG A 27 1.00 -16.86 -4.12
C ARG A 27 2.22 -16.46 -3.27
N MET A 28 2.64 -15.20 -3.34
CA MET A 28 3.79 -14.66 -2.60
C MET A 28 3.37 -13.89 -1.35
N GLN A 29 2.08 -13.59 -1.18
CA GLN A 29 1.59 -12.85 -0.01
C GLN A 29 1.85 -13.62 1.30
N GLU A 30 1.83 -14.95 1.23
CA GLU A 30 2.16 -15.84 2.36
C GLU A 30 3.61 -15.72 2.86
N ARG A 31 4.50 -15.10 2.08
CA ARG A 31 5.90 -14.92 2.47
C ARG A 31 6.16 -13.58 3.14
N ILE A 32 5.21 -12.64 3.03
CA ILE A 32 5.29 -11.29 3.59
C ILE A 32 4.82 -11.29 5.04
N SER A 33 3.96 -12.22 5.42
CA SER A 33 3.48 -12.34 6.79
C SER A 33 3.25 -13.80 7.09
N ASP A 34 3.67 -14.25 8.28
CA ASP A 34 3.33 -15.59 8.81
C ASP A 34 1.80 -15.76 8.98
N VAL A 35 1.03 -14.68 8.82
CA VAL A 35 -0.43 -14.65 8.91
C VAL A 35 -1.03 -14.32 7.53
N THR A 36 -1.05 -15.33 6.67
CA THR A 36 -1.68 -15.31 5.33
C THR A 36 -3.11 -14.80 5.32
N ALA A 37 -3.86 -14.98 6.41
CA ALA A 37 -5.29 -14.67 6.48
C ALA A 37 -5.62 -13.17 6.59
N GLY A 38 -4.63 -12.31 6.87
CA GLY A 38 -4.90 -10.88 7.12
C GLY A 38 -4.61 -9.95 5.95
N ILE A 39 -3.79 -10.34 4.97
CA ILE A 39 -3.41 -9.41 3.88
C ILE A 39 -4.57 -9.27 2.88
N VAL A 40 -5.08 -8.04 2.74
CA VAL A 40 -6.15 -7.71 1.78
C VAL A 40 -5.58 -7.38 0.40
N GLY A 41 -4.42 -6.72 0.40
CA GLY A 41 -3.73 -6.30 -0.81
C GLY A 41 -2.33 -5.82 -0.48
N ALA A 42 -1.38 -6.21 -1.33
CA ALA A 42 0.02 -5.88 -1.17
C ALA A 42 0.61 -5.41 -2.50
N TYR A 43 1.47 -4.41 -2.41
CA TYR A 43 2.16 -3.82 -3.55
C TYR A 43 3.63 -3.65 -3.21
N PHE A 44 4.50 -3.75 -4.21
CA PHE A 44 5.93 -3.64 -3.97
C PHE A 44 6.62 -2.79 -5.03
N ILE A 45 7.79 -2.29 -4.66
CA ILE A 45 8.82 -1.77 -5.57
C ILE A 45 10.08 -2.59 -5.40
N ASP A 46 10.79 -2.82 -6.50
CA ASP A 46 12.11 -3.44 -6.48
C ASP A 46 13.20 -2.38 -6.38
N ARG A 47 14.15 -2.57 -5.46
CA ARG A 47 15.31 -1.70 -5.24
C ARG A 47 16.52 -2.59 -4.98
N ASP A 48 17.20 -2.92 -6.08
CA ASP A 48 18.39 -3.78 -6.12
C ASP A 48 18.16 -5.14 -5.46
N GLN A 49 18.78 -5.40 -4.31
CA GLN A 49 18.67 -6.67 -3.57
C GLN A 49 17.51 -6.69 -2.57
N SER A 50 16.70 -5.64 -2.52
CA SER A 50 15.63 -5.47 -1.55
C SER A 50 14.33 -5.04 -2.20
N LYS A 51 13.21 -5.47 -1.63
CA LYS A 51 11.88 -5.03 -2.04
C LYS A 51 11.23 -4.29 -0.89
N VAL A 52 10.63 -3.15 -1.20
CA VAL A 52 9.75 -2.44 -0.25
C VAL A 52 8.33 -2.82 -0.59
N VAL A 53 7.64 -3.45 0.35
CA VAL A 53 6.26 -3.90 0.23
C VAL A 53 5.38 -3.01 1.10
N VAL A 54 4.27 -2.52 0.57
CA VAL A 54 3.23 -1.84 1.34
C VAL A 54 1.96 -2.65 1.22
N TYR A 55 1.37 -3.04 2.35
CA TYR A 55 0.18 -3.86 2.36
C TYR A 55 -0.82 -3.45 3.43
N GLN A 56 -2.08 -3.78 3.16
CA GLN A 56 -3.18 -3.64 4.10
C GLN A 56 -3.40 -4.97 4.82
N TYR A 57 -3.39 -4.92 6.14
CA TYR A 57 -3.61 -6.06 7.02
C TYR A 57 -4.94 -5.86 7.77
N LYS A 58 -5.78 -6.90 7.76
CA LYS A 58 -6.98 -7.01 8.59
C LYS A 58 -6.65 -7.81 9.82
N TYR A 59 -7.07 -7.32 10.97
CA TYR A 59 -6.95 -8.01 12.24
C TYR A 59 -8.27 -7.99 12.99
N VAL A 60 -8.44 -8.93 13.90
CA VAL A 60 -9.53 -8.91 14.87
C VAL A 60 -8.92 -8.42 16.18
N ASP A 61 -9.40 -7.29 16.66
CA ASP A 61 -9.12 -6.86 18.02
C ASP A 61 -9.90 -7.79 18.95
N THR A 62 -9.19 -8.67 19.66
CA THR A 62 -9.82 -9.67 20.53
C THR A 62 -10.41 -9.07 21.80
N ASP A 63 -9.96 -7.88 22.18
CA ASP A 63 -10.41 -7.22 23.41
C ASP A 63 -11.72 -6.47 23.15
N GLU A 64 -11.85 -5.85 21.97
CA GLU A 64 -13.07 -5.14 21.57
C GLU A 64 -14.03 -5.98 20.70
N GLY A 65 -13.58 -7.13 20.19
CA GLY A 65 -14.33 -7.95 19.25
C GLY A 65 -14.57 -7.26 17.90
N THR A 66 -13.77 -6.25 17.56
CA THR A 66 -13.91 -5.42 16.36
C THR A 66 -12.92 -5.85 15.28
N GLU A 67 -13.32 -5.71 14.02
CA GLU A 67 -12.38 -5.86 12.91
C GLU A 67 -11.65 -4.54 12.67
N GLY A 68 -10.32 -4.60 12.74
CA GLY A 68 -9.42 -3.50 12.47
C GLY A 68 -8.72 -3.66 11.12
N VAL A 69 -8.22 -2.53 10.62
CA VAL A 69 -7.35 -2.49 9.45
C VAL A 69 -6.12 -1.69 9.80
N SER A 70 -4.95 -2.21 9.48
CA SER A 70 -3.67 -1.51 9.55
C SER A 70 -2.97 -1.52 8.19
N ILE A 71 -2.07 -0.57 8.00
CA ILE A 71 -1.16 -0.54 6.86
C ILE A 71 0.25 -0.78 7.38
N HIS A 72 1.01 -1.59 6.65
CA HIS A 72 2.37 -1.97 7.00
C HIS A 72 3.30 -1.69 5.83
N ILE A 73 4.56 -1.36 6.13
CA ILE A 73 5.65 -1.26 5.18
C ILE A 73 6.72 -2.29 5.56
N SER A 74 6.96 -3.27 4.69
CA SER A 74 7.97 -4.30 4.93
C SER A 74 9.12 -4.18 3.94
N PHE A 75 10.33 -4.26 4.48
CA PHE A 75 11.54 -4.48 3.72
C PHE A 75 11.77 -5.98 3.65
N THR A 76 11.82 -6.49 2.42
CA THR A 76 11.91 -7.91 2.13
C THR A 76 13.12 -8.20 1.25
N ASP A 77 13.57 -9.46 1.26
CA ASP A 77 14.52 -9.94 0.26
C ASP A 77 13.83 -10.21 -1.10
N ALA A 78 14.58 -10.71 -2.06
CA ALA A 78 14.06 -11.03 -3.39
C ALA A 78 12.91 -12.05 -3.38
N ASP A 79 12.83 -12.89 -2.34
CA ASP A 79 11.81 -13.93 -2.16
C ASP A 79 10.61 -13.46 -1.34
N PHE A 80 10.50 -12.14 -1.09
CA PHE A 80 9.47 -11.50 -0.26
C PHE A 80 9.52 -11.87 1.22
N ARG A 81 10.62 -12.46 1.72
CA ARG A 81 10.76 -12.74 3.15
C ARG A 81 11.07 -11.45 3.89
N VAL A 82 10.27 -11.12 4.89
CA VAL A 82 10.43 -9.92 5.70
C VAL A 82 11.75 -9.94 6.47
N LYS A 83 12.47 -8.82 6.40
CA LYS A 83 13.64 -8.52 7.22
C LYS A 83 13.33 -7.48 8.27
N TYR A 84 12.46 -6.54 7.94
CA TYR A 84 12.06 -5.45 8.81
C TYR A 84 10.68 -4.94 8.40
N GLU A 85 9.89 -4.52 9.37
CA GLU A 85 8.52 -4.07 9.18
C GLU A 85 8.28 -2.79 9.99
N LEU A 86 7.49 -1.89 9.41
CA LEU A 86 7.00 -0.67 10.01
C LEU A 86 5.47 -0.68 9.95
N ASN A 87 4.82 -0.34 11.04
CA ASN A 87 3.38 -0.13 11.14
C ASN A 87 3.07 1.26 11.71
N GLY A 88 1.79 1.57 11.90
CA GLY A 88 1.35 2.90 12.40
C GLY A 88 2.04 3.36 13.68
N SER A 89 2.44 2.45 14.57
CA SER A 89 3.10 2.76 15.84
C SER A 89 4.57 3.18 15.70
N ASP A 90 5.22 2.86 14.58
CA ASP A 90 6.61 3.22 14.31
C ASP A 90 6.78 4.66 13.82
N PHE A 91 5.68 5.36 13.55
CA PHE A 91 5.68 6.73 13.04
C PHE A 91 5.23 7.74 14.10
N GLY A 92 5.55 9.01 13.87
CA GLY A 92 5.12 10.11 14.72
C GLY A 92 3.60 10.25 14.82
N PRO A 93 3.11 11.02 15.80
CA PRO A 93 1.67 11.24 15.98
C PRO A 93 1.03 11.77 14.69
N ASN A 94 -0.13 11.23 14.31
CA ASN A 94 -0.91 11.54 13.10
C ASN A 94 -0.34 11.03 11.76
N LYS A 95 0.73 10.22 11.76
CA LYS A 95 1.27 9.65 10.51
C LYS A 95 0.53 8.42 10.02
N GLU A 96 -0.32 7.80 10.83
CA GLU A 96 -1.18 6.70 10.41
C GLU A 96 -2.08 7.09 9.22
N ALA A 97 -2.71 8.28 9.26
CA ALA A 97 -3.48 8.79 8.14
C ALA A 97 -2.63 8.99 6.87
N ALA A 98 -1.36 9.39 7.02
CA ALA A 98 -0.43 9.50 5.90
C ALA A 98 -0.06 8.13 5.32
N LEU A 99 0.04 7.11 6.17
CA LEU A 99 0.30 5.72 5.76
C LEU A 99 -0.89 5.13 4.97
N PHE A 100 -2.11 5.34 5.44
CA PHE A 100 -3.33 5.02 4.68
C PHE A 100 -3.39 5.76 3.34
N ARG A 101 -3.02 7.05 3.32
CA ARG A 101 -2.95 7.84 2.10
C ARG A 101 -1.93 7.28 1.11
N LEU A 102 -0.75 6.86 1.59
CA LEU A 102 0.26 6.20 0.77
C LEU A 102 -0.34 4.95 0.13
N TYR A 103 -0.92 4.04 0.92
CA TYR A 103 -1.49 2.80 0.40
C TYR A 103 -2.58 3.04 -0.66
N LYS A 104 -3.49 3.99 -0.42
CA LYS A 104 -4.52 4.35 -1.42
C LYS A 104 -3.94 4.93 -2.70
N LEU A 105 -2.90 5.75 -2.59
CA LEU A 105 -2.20 6.29 -3.76
C LEU A 105 -1.53 5.17 -4.56
N ILE A 106 -0.87 4.23 -3.88
CA ILE A 106 -0.26 3.05 -4.50
C ILE A 106 -1.32 2.23 -5.23
N GLN A 107 -2.43 1.90 -4.57
CA GLN A 107 -3.54 1.15 -5.16
C GLN A 107 -4.09 1.85 -6.41
N ARG A 108 -4.26 3.17 -6.35
CA ARG A 108 -4.75 3.99 -7.47
C ARG A 108 -3.81 3.93 -8.67
N LYS A 109 -2.50 4.04 -8.44
CA LYS A 109 -1.48 4.01 -9.49
C LYS A 109 -1.28 2.60 -10.06
N ALA A 110 -1.11 1.59 -9.21
CA ALA A 110 -0.85 0.22 -9.65
C ALA A 110 -2.01 -0.39 -10.45
N ASN A 111 -3.26 0.05 -10.21
CA ASN A 111 -4.44 -0.46 -10.90
C ASN A 111 -4.96 0.51 -12.00
N ASN A 112 -4.20 1.55 -12.38
CA ASN A 112 -4.60 2.54 -13.39
C ASN A 112 -5.99 3.16 -13.14
N ILE A 113 -6.37 3.35 -11.87
CA ILE A 113 -7.71 3.86 -11.50
C ILE A 113 -7.93 5.27 -12.06
N ASP A 114 -6.88 6.07 -12.20
CA ASP A 114 -6.92 7.39 -12.85
C ASP A 114 -7.55 7.33 -14.23
N LYS A 115 -7.02 6.44 -15.09
CA LYS A 115 -7.50 6.25 -16.44
C LYS A 115 -8.96 5.78 -16.47
N VAL A 116 -9.31 4.84 -15.58
CA VAL A 116 -10.69 4.35 -15.47
C VAL A 116 -11.65 5.49 -15.11
N MET A 117 -11.28 6.35 -14.15
CA MET A 117 -12.12 7.50 -13.79
C MET A 117 -12.26 8.51 -14.93
N GLU A 118 -11.19 8.78 -15.68
CA GLU A 118 -11.23 9.66 -16.85
C GLU A 118 -12.15 9.10 -17.95
N GLU A 119 -12.06 7.81 -18.24
CA GLU A 119 -12.95 7.12 -19.18
C GLU A 119 -14.43 7.25 -18.75
N PHE A 120 -14.73 7.03 -17.46
CA PHE A 120 -16.08 7.23 -16.92
C PHE A 120 -16.58 8.68 -17.08
N ILE A 121 -15.75 9.68 -16.81
CA ILE A 121 -16.15 11.10 -16.93
C ILE A 121 -16.47 11.45 -18.39
N ASN A 122 -15.67 10.97 -19.33
CA ASN A 122 -15.89 11.22 -20.76
C ASN A 122 -17.22 10.60 -21.22
N ASP A 123 -17.55 9.38 -20.76
CA ASP A 123 -18.82 8.72 -21.07
C ASP A 123 -20.07 9.50 -20.59
N PHE A 124 -19.96 10.26 -19.50
CA PHE A 124 -21.04 11.14 -19.02
C PHE A 124 -21.09 12.48 -19.76
N SER A 125 -19.94 12.96 -20.25
CA SER A 125 -19.81 14.26 -20.92
C SER A 125 -20.27 14.20 -22.38
N ASP A 126 -20.13 13.04 -23.03
CA ASP A 126 -20.48 12.83 -24.44
C ASP A 126 -21.95 12.44 -24.67
N LYS A 127 -22.76 12.29 -23.62
CA LYS A 127 -24.22 12.06 -23.74
C LYS A 127 -24.97 13.38 -23.58
N PRO A 128 -25.75 13.84 -24.58
CA PRO A 128 -26.59 15.02 -24.40
C PRO A 128 -27.62 14.76 -23.29
N PRO A 129 -28.00 15.78 -22.51
CA PRO A 129 -29.08 15.64 -21.55
C PRO A 129 -30.34 15.25 -22.30
N PHE A 130 -31.01 14.20 -21.83
CA PHE A 130 -32.31 13.74 -22.33
C PHE A 130 -33.34 14.87 -22.34
#